data_AF-A0A1M5UD42-F1
#
_entry.id   AF-A0A1M5UD42-F1
#
_cell.length_a   1.000
_cell.length_b   1.000
_cell.length_c   1.000
_cell.angle_alpha   90.00
_cell.angle_beta   90.00
_cell.angle_gamma   90.00
#
_symmetry.space_group_name_H-M   'P 1'
#
loop_
_entity.id
_entity.type
_entity.pdbx_description
1 polymer ?
#
loop_
_entity_poly.entity_id
_entity_poly.type
_entity_poly.pdbx_seq_one_letter_code
_entity_poly.pdbx_strand_id
1 'polypeptide(L)'
;MMRKFKFLFVVALLTAPFAFSGEFDDFEKSLMRNSEPSGSTDSASSVSSTDAFEQSLVAEPGTEMEKIYQLRESLLEAAKQRDTAQVSSGIAELDAQKTEDMVPLVDVEVIVLLIRQKMWPQLLQYEVKRYKNFYNDLVNENARYAENDGLMLYIKKEISKFDSTTSLLAQVEKDIDNSSSLSESDKFELKILLLLNDAYRDDKVNERIARLSQMFLNKYPDHPDAKWIENSVAGPYFRNDFGTLWDKDRQEHREENIARNFYTGGLGFNVFFISGGLAFGMDELYRSDLFEPEPPGIYLELYLQIKRFAISFELLPSGMEGVASYSLGLGFVAYDSRFLKVRPYIGLGMPAMILEAKQDGYLARPDGEREYFNEGSNDMYAESFGFTLAANVDFKFLTTYLFSSNSKFFSMTLTGKFGITYMEFDDTLVNGSGVTPFFALGLGILLW
;
A
#
# COMPACT_ATOMS: atom_id res chain seq x y z
N MET A 1 5.53 2.41 -0.97
CA MET A 1 4.39 1.59 -0.51
C MET A 1 3.47 1.22 -1.69
N MET A 2 3.91 0.36 -2.64
CA MET A 2 3.22 0.17 -3.93
C MET A 2 3.31 -1.24 -4.53
N ARG A 3 3.21 -2.29 -3.71
CA ARG A 3 3.24 -3.69 -4.21
C ARG A 3 2.16 -4.63 -3.68
N LYS A 4 1.14 -4.15 -2.95
CA LYS A 4 0.09 -5.02 -2.37
C LYS A 4 -1.36 -4.65 -2.70
N PHE A 5 -1.61 -3.81 -3.70
CA PHE A 5 -2.98 -3.41 -4.10
C PHE A 5 -3.58 -4.15 -5.30
N LYS A 6 -2.99 -5.27 -5.74
CA LYS A 6 -3.49 -6.01 -6.92
C LYS A 6 -4.65 -6.99 -6.65
N PHE A 7 -5.17 -7.08 -5.42
CA PHE A 7 -6.25 -8.02 -5.10
C PHE A 7 -7.64 -7.40 -4.85
N LEU A 8 -7.76 -6.06 -4.93
CA LEU A 8 -9.02 -5.33 -4.73
C LEU A 8 -9.63 -4.78 -6.04
N PHE A 9 -9.00 -5.03 -7.19
CA PHE A 9 -9.39 -4.45 -8.49
C PHE A 9 -10.42 -5.28 -9.28
N VAL A 10 -10.93 -6.39 -8.72
CA VAL A 10 -11.83 -7.32 -9.46
C VAL A 10 -13.30 -7.17 -9.07
N VAL A 11 -13.66 -6.28 -8.13
CA VAL A 11 -15.06 -6.11 -7.68
C VAL A 11 -15.63 -4.70 -7.93
N ALA A 12 -14.85 -3.75 -8.45
CA ALA A 12 -15.31 -2.40 -8.79
C ALA A 12 -15.69 -2.21 -10.28
N LEU A 13 -15.82 -3.30 -11.04
CA LEU A 13 -16.08 -3.29 -12.49
C LEU A 13 -17.56 -3.43 -12.86
N LEU A 14 -18.48 -3.19 -11.93
CA LEU A 14 -19.92 -3.43 -12.12
C LEU A 14 -20.87 -2.27 -11.77
N THR A 15 -20.38 -1.04 -11.61
CA THR A 15 -21.28 0.12 -11.42
C THR A 15 -20.70 1.41 -12.00
N ALA A 16 -21.10 1.75 -13.24
CA ALA A 16 -21.48 3.09 -13.72
C ALA A 16 -21.21 3.25 -15.23
N PRO A 17 -22.26 3.18 -16.08
CA PRO A 17 -22.26 3.76 -17.41
C PRO A 17 -22.89 5.16 -17.35
N PHE A 18 -22.08 6.21 -17.48
CA PHE A 18 -22.51 7.54 -17.91
C PHE A 18 -21.37 8.10 -18.76
N ALA A 19 -21.57 8.18 -20.08
CA ALA A 19 -22.23 9.29 -20.78
C ALA A 19 -21.27 10.46 -21.03
N PHE A 20 -20.88 10.56 -22.31
CA PHE A 20 -20.69 11.76 -23.12
C PHE A 20 -20.00 13.00 -22.52
N SER A 21 -18.84 13.31 -23.11
CA SER A 21 -18.51 14.65 -23.62
C SER A 21 -17.75 14.41 -24.92
N GLY A 22 -18.21 14.85 -26.08
CA GLY A 22 -18.60 16.23 -26.37
C GLY A 22 -17.70 16.63 -27.52
N GLU A 23 -18.31 16.85 -28.67
CA GLU A 23 -17.66 17.08 -29.94
C GLU A 23 -16.72 18.29 -29.89
N PHE A 24 -15.66 18.21 -30.69
CA PHE A 24 -14.79 19.34 -31.04
C PHE A 24 -15.62 20.59 -31.38
N ASP A 25 -15.25 21.70 -30.76
CA ASP A 25 -15.81 23.03 -30.99
C ASP A 25 -15.64 23.42 -32.47
N ASP A 26 -16.66 24.04 -33.08
CA ASP A 26 -16.68 24.39 -34.51
C ASP A 26 -15.54 25.37 -34.91
N PHE A 27 -14.89 25.99 -33.92
CA PHE A 27 -13.68 26.82 -34.04
C PHE A 27 -12.42 26.01 -34.42
N GLU A 28 -12.24 24.79 -33.88
CA GLU A 28 -11.08 23.95 -34.20
C GLU A 28 -11.20 23.28 -35.57
N LYS A 29 -12.44 23.02 -36.03
CA LYS A 29 -12.72 22.57 -37.41
C LYS A 29 -12.54 23.69 -38.44
N SER A 30 -12.74 24.97 -38.08
CA SER A 30 -12.50 26.09 -39.00
C SER A 30 -11.03 26.46 -39.16
N LEU A 31 -10.17 26.15 -38.17
CA LEU A 31 -8.72 26.40 -38.23
C LEU A 31 -7.94 25.36 -39.05
N MET A 32 -8.49 24.16 -39.26
CA MET A 32 -7.83 23.06 -39.97
C MET A 32 -8.20 22.97 -41.46
N ARG A 33 -9.08 23.87 -41.95
CA ARG A 33 -9.55 23.86 -43.34
C ARG A 33 -9.38 25.25 -43.95
N ASN A 34 -8.16 25.59 -44.38
CA ASN A 34 -7.91 26.26 -45.67
C ASN A 34 -6.41 26.48 -45.96
N SER A 35 -5.86 25.59 -46.78
CA SER A 35 -4.89 25.93 -47.82
C SER A 35 -5.48 25.39 -49.14
N GLU A 36 -6.28 26.21 -49.82
CA GLU A 36 -6.07 26.73 -51.19
C GLU A 36 -7.26 26.41 -52.14
N PRO A 37 -7.46 27.15 -53.26
CA PRO A 37 -8.65 28.00 -53.41
C PRO A 37 -9.63 27.51 -54.48
N SER A 38 -10.91 27.89 -54.36
CA SER A 38 -11.75 28.26 -55.52
C SER A 38 -13.17 28.67 -55.13
N GLY A 39 -13.58 29.86 -55.59
CA GLY A 39 -14.93 30.06 -56.13
C GLY A 39 -16.03 30.58 -55.21
N SER A 40 -16.40 31.84 -55.44
CA SER A 40 -17.73 32.47 -55.34
C SER A 40 -18.37 32.77 -53.96
N THR A 41 -18.40 34.08 -53.66
CA THR A 41 -19.54 34.91 -53.21
C THR A 41 -20.45 34.37 -52.10
N ASP A 42 -20.40 34.94 -50.89
CA ASP A 42 -21.24 36.09 -50.49
C ASP A 42 -21.01 36.53 -49.03
N SER A 43 -20.79 37.83 -48.85
CA SER A 43 -21.12 38.72 -47.72
C SER A 43 -21.38 38.14 -46.31
N ALA A 44 -20.45 38.38 -45.37
CA ALA A 44 -20.70 39.16 -44.13
C ALA A 44 -19.47 39.16 -43.18
N SER A 45 -19.04 40.36 -42.80
CA SER A 45 -18.19 40.74 -41.65
C SER A 45 -16.85 40.01 -41.46
N SER A 46 -15.84 40.44 -42.22
CA SER A 46 -14.42 40.20 -41.96
C SER A 46 -13.75 41.42 -41.33
N VAL A 47 -13.74 41.54 -40.00
CA VAL A 47 -12.87 42.49 -39.25
C VAL A 47 -12.66 41.90 -37.85
N SER A 48 -11.47 42.10 -37.26
CA SER A 48 -11.14 41.98 -35.82
C SER A 48 -10.18 40.86 -35.41
N SER A 49 -8.93 40.93 -35.86
CA SER A 49 -7.81 40.39 -35.06
C SER A 49 -6.59 41.32 -35.01
N THR A 50 -6.41 42.17 -36.02
CA THR A 50 -5.48 43.32 -35.99
C THR A 50 -6.01 44.51 -35.19
N ASP A 51 -7.32 44.65 -35.05
CA ASP A 51 -7.95 45.81 -34.38
C ASP A 51 -7.79 45.81 -32.86
N ALA A 52 -7.61 44.66 -32.19
CA ALA A 52 -7.49 44.63 -30.72
C ALA A 52 -6.11 45.13 -30.23
N PHE A 53 -5.04 44.89 -31.00
CA PHE A 53 -3.72 45.43 -30.71
C PHE A 53 -3.66 46.93 -31.04
N GLU A 54 -4.18 47.35 -32.20
CA GLU A 54 -4.24 48.77 -32.56
C GLU A 54 -5.22 49.57 -31.67
N GLN A 55 -6.31 48.97 -31.17
CA GLN A 55 -7.17 49.61 -30.17
C GLN A 55 -6.51 49.73 -28.79
N SER A 56 -5.56 48.83 -28.44
CA SER A 56 -4.75 49.00 -27.23
C SER A 56 -3.74 50.14 -27.35
N LEU A 57 -3.28 50.45 -28.57
CA LEU A 57 -2.44 51.61 -28.90
C LEU A 57 -3.22 52.94 -28.94
N VAL A 58 -4.55 52.89 -28.95
CA VAL A 58 -5.45 54.07 -28.97
C VAL A 58 -6.01 54.40 -27.57
N ALA A 59 -5.67 53.61 -26.54
CA ALA A 59 -5.93 53.98 -25.15
C ALA A 59 -5.13 55.25 -24.80
N GLU A 60 -5.73 56.15 -24.01
CA GLU A 60 -5.19 57.49 -23.72
C GLU A 60 -3.67 57.49 -23.44
N PRO A 61 -2.87 58.31 -24.14
CA PRO A 61 -1.43 58.35 -23.94
C PRO A 61 -1.12 58.71 -22.48
N GLY A 62 -0.49 57.79 -21.75
CA GLY A 62 -0.01 58.00 -20.39
C GLY A 62 -0.63 57.13 -19.29
N THR A 63 -1.46 56.14 -19.61
CA THR A 63 -1.93 55.16 -18.59
C THR A 63 -0.77 54.28 -18.09
N GLU A 64 -0.84 53.83 -16.83
CA GLU A 64 0.21 52.97 -16.24
C GLU A 64 0.43 51.67 -17.04
N MET A 65 -0.64 51.13 -17.63
CA MET A 65 -0.60 49.91 -18.44
C MET A 65 0.17 50.08 -19.75
N GLU A 66 0.05 51.24 -20.40
CA GLU A 66 0.79 51.54 -21.64
C GLU A 66 2.30 51.58 -21.37
N LYS A 67 2.72 52.17 -20.24
CA LYS A 67 4.13 52.19 -19.82
C LYS A 67 4.67 50.78 -19.61
N ILE A 68 3.87 49.90 -19.05
CA ILE A 68 4.22 48.49 -18.86
C ILE A 68 4.41 47.78 -20.20
N TYR A 69 3.52 47.98 -21.17
CA TYR A 69 3.68 47.40 -22.50
C TYR A 69 4.91 47.93 -23.24
N GLN A 70 5.25 49.21 -23.09
CA GLN A 70 6.49 49.78 -23.65
C GLN A 70 7.74 49.15 -23.03
N LEU A 71 7.73 48.90 -21.71
CA LEU A 71 8.81 48.20 -21.02
C LEU A 71 8.90 46.73 -21.44
N ARG A 72 7.77 46.04 -21.61
CA ARG A 72 7.72 44.65 -22.10
C ARG A 72 8.24 44.53 -23.54
N GLU A 73 7.94 45.50 -24.40
CA GLU A 73 8.49 45.55 -25.77
C GLU A 73 10.01 45.80 -25.75
N SER A 74 10.48 46.70 -24.88
CA SER A 74 11.92 46.95 -24.70
C SER A 74 12.65 45.70 -24.20
N LEU A 75 12.04 44.96 -23.27
CA LEU A 75 12.56 43.68 -22.77
C LEU A 75 12.58 42.61 -23.86
N LEU A 76 11.56 42.55 -24.73
CA LEU A 76 11.53 41.65 -25.88
C LEU A 76 12.70 41.92 -26.84
N GLU A 77 12.94 43.18 -27.19
CA GLU A 77 14.03 43.55 -28.09
C GLU A 77 15.41 43.23 -27.47
N ALA A 78 15.59 43.53 -26.18
CA ALA A 78 16.80 43.12 -25.46
C ALA A 78 16.98 41.58 -25.46
N ALA A 79 15.90 40.83 -25.29
CA ALA A 79 15.93 39.37 -25.35
C ALA A 79 16.32 38.84 -26.74
N LYS A 80 15.78 39.41 -27.82
CA LYS A 80 16.15 39.06 -29.20
C LYS A 80 17.62 39.36 -29.49
N GLN A 81 18.13 40.49 -28.99
CA GLN A 81 19.52 40.92 -29.18
C GLN A 81 20.53 40.21 -28.26
N ARG A 82 20.05 39.41 -27.30
CA ARG A 82 20.87 38.76 -26.27
C ARG A 82 21.64 39.73 -25.38
N ASP A 83 21.10 40.92 -25.16
CA ASP A 83 21.65 41.88 -24.21
C ASP A 83 21.25 41.49 -22.79
N THR A 84 22.10 40.70 -22.13
CA THR A 84 21.85 40.23 -20.75
C THR A 84 21.73 41.36 -19.72
N ALA A 85 22.37 42.51 -19.95
CA ALA A 85 22.32 43.63 -19.02
C ALA A 85 20.95 44.31 -19.09
N GLN A 86 20.48 44.59 -20.31
CA GLN A 86 19.15 45.17 -20.52
C GLN A 86 18.02 44.20 -20.16
N VAL A 87 18.20 42.89 -20.37
CA VAL A 87 17.24 41.88 -19.90
C VAL A 87 17.13 41.90 -18.38
N SER A 88 18.28 41.92 -17.67
CA SER A 88 18.28 41.99 -16.21
C SER A 88 17.62 43.26 -15.68
N SER A 89 17.89 44.42 -16.28
CA SER A 89 17.29 45.69 -15.84
C SER A 89 15.80 45.73 -16.16
N GLY A 90 15.38 45.27 -17.34
CA GLY A 90 13.97 45.25 -17.74
C GLY A 90 13.12 44.33 -16.87
N ILE A 91 13.64 43.15 -16.49
CA ILE A 91 12.96 42.26 -15.53
C ILE A 91 12.79 42.96 -14.18
N ALA A 92 13.84 43.60 -13.66
CA ALA A 92 13.79 44.28 -12.36
C ALA A 92 12.84 45.49 -12.37
N GLU A 93 12.80 46.25 -13.47
CA GLU A 93 11.92 47.39 -13.63
C GLU A 93 10.45 46.98 -13.72
N LEU A 94 10.15 45.89 -14.43
CA LEU A 94 8.81 45.31 -14.48
C LEU A 94 8.41 44.69 -13.13
N ASP A 95 9.31 43.98 -12.44
CA ASP A 95 9.05 43.44 -11.09
C ASP A 95 8.73 44.55 -10.08
N ALA A 96 9.40 45.71 -10.20
CA ALA A 96 9.15 46.87 -9.34
C ALA A 96 7.78 47.53 -9.58
N GLN A 97 7.12 47.27 -10.71
CA GLN A 97 5.77 47.75 -11.01
C GLN A 97 4.68 46.76 -10.61
N LYS A 98 5.05 45.59 -10.04
CA LYS A 98 4.10 44.62 -9.52
C LYS A 98 3.36 45.22 -8.31
N THR A 99 2.03 45.12 -8.35
CA THR A 99 1.14 45.50 -7.24
C THR A 99 0.19 44.35 -6.94
N GLU A 100 -0.63 44.47 -5.89
CA GLU A 100 -1.64 43.46 -5.54
C GLU A 100 -2.63 43.23 -6.69
N ASP A 101 -2.96 44.27 -7.45
CA ASP A 101 -3.98 44.25 -8.52
C ASP A 101 -3.38 44.22 -9.94
N MET A 102 -2.06 44.22 -10.08
CA MET A 102 -1.42 44.30 -11.39
C MET A 102 -0.09 43.53 -11.44
N VAL A 103 0.02 42.62 -12.41
CA VAL A 103 1.18 41.75 -12.63
C VAL A 103 1.82 42.05 -13.99
N PRO A 104 2.93 42.81 -14.03
CA PRO A 104 3.62 43.18 -15.27
C PRO A 104 4.31 42.02 -15.98
N LEU A 105 4.75 41.01 -15.25
CA LEU A 105 5.53 39.89 -15.78
C LEU A 105 5.23 38.65 -14.94
N VAL A 106 4.82 37.55 -15.56
CA VAL A 106 4.54 36.32 -14.82
C VAL A 106 5.81 35.50 -14.60
N ASP A 107 5.84 34.69 -13.54
CA ASP A 107 7.01 33.89 -13.14
C ASP A 107 7.61 33.08 -14.29
N VAL A 108 6.76 32.44 -15.10
CA VAL A 108 7.21 31.61 -16.22
C VAL A 108 7.91 32.43 -17.29
N GLU A 109 7.50 33.69 -17.52
CA GLU A 109 8.18 34.58 -18.48
C GLU A 109 9.59 34.90 -18.00
N VAL A 110 9.76 35.23 -16.71
CA VAL A 110 11.07 35.51 -16.11
C VAL A 110 11.99 34.30 -16.21
N ILE A 111 11.52 33.14 -15.78
CA ILE A 111 12.30 31.89 -15.77
C ILE A 111 12.78 31.55 -17.18
N VAL A 112 11.88 31.64 -18.17
CA VAL A 112 12.22 31.36 -19.57
C VAL A 112 13.25 32.36 -20.09
N LEU A 113 13.08 33.66 -19.86
CA LEU A 113 14.05 34.68 -20.29
C LEU A 113 15.44 34.40 -19.73
N LEU A 114 15.55 34.17 -18.42
CA LEU A 114 16.84 33.92 -17.75
C LEU A 114 17.49 32.61 -18.23
N ILE A 115 16.72 31.54 -18.43
CA ILE A 115 17.22 30.27 -18.98
C ILE A 115 17.71 30.44 -20.42
N ARG A 116 16.93 31.08 -21.30
CA ARG A 116 17.28 31.23 -22.71
C ARG A 116 18.55 32.06 -22.92
N GLN A 117 18.79 33.02 -22.03
CA GLN A 117 20.01 33.83 -22.03
C GLN A 117 21.15 33.25 -21.19
N LYS A 118 20.96 32.07 -20.58
CA LYS A 118 21.96 31.41 -19.71
C LYS A 118 22.41 32.30 -18.55
N MET A 119 21.50 33.13 -18.02
CA MET A 119 21.72 34.04 -16.90
C MET A 119 21.53 33.30 -15.57
N TRP A 120 22.37 32.28 -15.33
CA TRP A 120 22.24 31.37 -14.18
C TRP A 120 22.34 32.04 -12.81
N PRO A 121 23.26 33.00 -12.55
CA PRO A 121 23.30 33.70 -11.27
C PRO A 121 22.01 34.47 -10.98
N GLN A 122 21.46 35.14 -11.99
CA GLN A 122 20.20 35.88 -11.87
C GLN A 122 19.01 34.94 -11.68
N LEU A 123 19.00 33.78 -12.37
CA LEU A 123 17.97 32.76 -12.16
C LEU A 123 17.98 32.22 -10.74
N LEU A 124 19.17 31.95 -10.18
CA LEU A 124 19.29 31.51 -8.79
C LEU A 124 18.73 32.56 -7.82
N GLN A 125 19.15 33.82 -7.96
CA GLN A 125 18.65 34.92 -7.12
C GLN A 125 17.12 35.07 -7.23
N TYR A 126 16.58 34.93 -8.44
CA TYR A 126 15.14 34.99 -8.70
C TYR A 126 14.40 33.85 -7.98
N GLU A 127 14.82 32.60 -8.17
CA GLU A 127 14.17 31.43 -7.56
C GLU A 127 14.27 31.46 -6.03
N VAL A 128 15.41 31.85 -5.45
CA VAL A 128 15.56 32.01 -4.00
C VAL A 128 14.57 33.06 -3.47
N LYS A 129 14.48 34.23 -4.12
CA LYS A 129 13.52 35.28 -3.76
C LYS A 129 12.08 34.76 -3.85
N ARG A 130 11.74 34.11 -4.97
CA ARG A 130 10.42 33.56 -5.26
C ARG A 130 9.96 32.57 -4.19
N TYR A 131 10.75 31.55 -3.88
CA TYR A 131 10.35 30.54 -2.90
C TYR A 131 10.34 31.06 -1.46
N LYS A 132 11.24 31.98 -1.10
CA LYS A 132 11.23 32.59 0.25
C LYS A 132 10.07 33.55 0.46
N ASN A 133 9.62 34.24 -0.59
CA ASN A 133 8.53 35.21 -0.52
C ASN A 133 7.18 34.66 -0.97
N PHE A 134 7.08 33.37 -1.32
CA PHE A 134 5.88 32.76 -1.90
C PHE A 134 4.58 33.06 -1.13
N TYR A 135 4.64 33.06 0.22
CA TYR A 135 3.48 33.35 1.07
C TYR A 135 3.24 34.84 1.34
N ASN A 136 4.21 35.70 1.02
CA ASN A 136 4.13 37.14 1.24
C ASN A 136 3.67 37.89 -0.02
N ASP A 137 3.91 37.33 -1.21
CA ASP A 137 3.47 37.86 -2.50
C ASP A 137 1.98 37.56 -2.74
N LEU A 138 1.11 38.29 -2.04
CA LEU A 138 -0.34 38.19 -2.22
C LEU A 138 -0.77 39.00 -3.45
N VAL A 139 -0.93 38.32 -4.58
CA VAL A 139 -1.62 38.85 -5.76
C VAL A 139 -3.12 38.58 -5.61
N ASN A 140 -3.95 39.61 -5.82
CA ASN A 140 -5.39 39.48 -5.75
C ASN A 140 -5.91 38.51 -6.84
N GLU A 141 -6.96 37.74 -6.55
CA GLU A 141 -7.54 36.80 -7.53
C GLU A 141 -8.00 37.49 -8.83
N ASN A 142 -8.33 38.78 -8.74
CA ASN A 142 -8.76 39.61 -9.87
C ASN A 142 -7.65 40.52 -10.43
N ALA A 143 -6.39 40.22 -10.13
CA ALA A 143 -5.28 41.02 -10.63
C ALA A 143 -5.22 41.02 -12.16
N ARG A 144 -4.87 42.17 -12.73
CA ARG A 144 -4.70 42.35 -14.17
C ARG A 144 -3.30 41.92 -14.58
N TYR A 145 -3.22 41.08 -15.61
CA TYR A 145 -1.96 40.64 -16.17
C TYR A 145 -1.63 41.46 -17.41
N ALA A 146 -0.36 41.86 -17.52
CA ALA A 146 0.16 42.39 -18.78
C ALA A 146 0.37 41.24 -19.76
N GLU A 147 -0.65 40.94 -20.56
CA GLU A 147 -0.65 39.79 -21.47
C GLU A 147 -1.04 40.16 -22.90
N ASN A 148 -0.97 39.17 -23.80
CA ASN A 148 -1.32 39.27 -25.24
C ASN A 148 -0.44 40.21 -26.07
N ASP A 149 0.84 40.34 -25.72
CA ASP A 149 1.81 41.15 -26.45
C ASP A 149 2.92 40.34 -27.14
N GLY A 150 3.84 41.05 -27.80
CA GLY A 150 4.97 40.46 -28.51
C GLY A 150 5.89 39.64 -27.60
N LEU A 151 6.06 40.06 -26.34
CA LEU A 151 6.86 39.34 -25.35
C LEU A 151 6.22 37.98 -25.01
N MET A 152 4.91 37.95 -24.70
CA MET A 152 4.20 36.72 -24.40
C MET A 152 4.23 35.74 -25.59
N LEU A 153 4.08 36.23 -26.83
CA LEU A 153 4.19 35.39 -28.04
C LEU A 153 5.60 34.81 -28.20
N TYR A 154 6.63 35.59 -27.95
CA TYR A 154 8.02 35.13 -27.95
C TYR A 154 8.24 34.03 -26.90
N ILE A 155 7.76 34.24 -25.67
CA ILE A 155 7.88 33.27 -24.57
C ILE A 155 7.14 31.98 -24.90
N LYS A 156 5.91 32.03 -25.39
CA LYS A 156 5.15 30.84 -25.82
C LYS A 156 5.93 30.01 -26.85
N LYS A 157 6.58 30.66 -27.81
CA LYS A 157 7.44 30.00 -28.81
C LYS A 157 8.71 29.40 -28.22
N GLU A 158 9.28 29.99 -27.18
CA GLU A 158 10.43 29.38 -26.49
C GLU A 158 9.98 28.21 -25.61
N ILE A 159 8.85 28.31 -24.92
CA ILE A 159 8.27 27.23 -24.10
C ILE A 159 7.94 26.01 -24.95
N SER A 160 7.39 26.20 -26.16
CA SER A 160 7.06 25.08 -27.05
C SER A 160 8.27 24.26 -27.52
N LYS A 161 9.50 24.73 -27.27
CA LYS A 161 10.73 23.98 -27.54
C LYS A 161 11.14 23.06 -26.38
N PHE A 162 10.55 23.24 -25.20
CA PHE A 162 10.80 22.36 -24.07
C PHE A 162 10.02 21.06 -24.22
N ASP A 163 10.66 19.95 -23.85
CA ASP A 163 10.02 18.64 -23.81
C ASP A 163 9.10 18.54 -22.59
N SER A 164 7.78 18.49 -22.83
CA SER A 164 6.77 18.41 -21.77
C SER A 164 6.77 17.09 -20.99
N THR A 165 7.50 16.07 -21.45
CA THR A 165 7.62 14.78 -20.76
C THR A 165 8.73 14.75 -19.72
N THR A 166 9.57 15.78 -19.65
CA THR A 166 10.72 15.87 -18.74
C THR A 166 10.66 17.11 -17.86
N SER A 167 11.18 16.99 -16.63
CA SER A 167 11.30 18.13 -15.70
C SER A 167 12.14 19.25 -16.32
N LEU A 168 11.86 20.51 -15.96
CA LEU A 168 12.65 21.66 -16.42
C LEU A 168 14.15 21.48 -16.14
N LEU A 169 14.51 20.97 -14.95
CA LEU A 169 15.91 20.70 -14.61
C LEU A 169 16.56 19.76 -15.63
N ALA A 170 15.91 18.65 -16.02
CA ALA A 170 16.50 17.67 -16.93
C ALA A 170 16.93 18.28 -18.27
N GLN A 171 16.27 19.36 -18.70
CA GLN A 171 16.54 20.03 -19.98
C GLN A 171 17.73 21.00 -19.88
N VAL A 172 17.98 21.57 -18.70
CA VAL A 172 19.01 22.60 -18.49
C VAL A 172 20.19 22.14 -17.63
N GLU A 173 20.12 20.95 -17.03
CA GLU A 173 21.09 20.46 -16.04
C GLU A 173 22.52 20.47 -16.58
N LYS A 174 22.72 20.00 -17.81
CA LYS A 174 24.04 19.99 -18.44
C LYS A 174 24.59 21.40 -18.66
N ASP A 175 23.74 22.36 -18.95
CA ASP A 175 24.16 23.76 -19.12
C ASP A 175 24.53 24.40 -17.77
N ILE A 176 23.82 24.04 -16.69
CA ILE A 176 24.15 24.44 -15.31
C ILE A 176 25.49 23.82 -14.89
N ASP A 177 25.69 22.52 -15.14
CA ASP A 177 26.93 21.81 -14.77
C ASP A 177 28.16 22.39 -15.44
N ASN A 178 28.02 22.78 -16.72
CA ASN A 178 29.11 23.39 -17.50
C ASN A 178 29.22 24.91 -17.30
N SER A 179 28.36 25.52 -16.49
CA SER A 179 28.42 26.95 -16.23
C SER A 179 29.67 27.32 -15.44
N SER A 180 30.42 28.30 -15.95
CA SER A 180 31.53 28.94 -15.24
C SER A 180 31.10 30.12 -14.37
N SER A 181 29.85 30.60 -14.52
CA SER A 181 29.34 31.75 -13.77
C SER A 181 28.74 31.40 -12.41
N LEU A 182 28.54 30.10 -12.14
CA LEU A 182 28.06 29.60 -10.86
C LEU A 182 29.17 28.86 -10.12
N SER A 183 29.25 29.08 -8.81
CA SER A 183 30.04 28.21 -7.94
C SER A 183 29.38 26.82 -7.83
N GLU A 184 30.13 25.82 -7.35
CA GLU A 184 29.56 24.49 -7.17
C GLU A 184 28.43 24.46 -6.14
N SER A 185 28.43 25.30 -5.10
CA SER A 185 27.29 25.40 -4.16
C SER A 185 26.05 25.95 -4.86
N ASP A 186 26.21 27.00 -5.66
CA ASP A 186 25.12 27.67 -6.36
C ASP A 186 24.49 26.76 -7.42
N LYS A 187 25.30 25.90 -8.06
CA LYS A 187 24.79 24.86 -8.96
C LYS A 187 23.90 23.88 -8.22
N PHE A 188 24.30 23.39 -7.06
CA PHE A 188 23.48 22.47 -6.26
C PHE A 188 22.18 23.13 -5.84
N GLU A 189 22.24 24.36 -5.33
CA GLU A 189 21.07 25.11 -4.91
C GLU A 189 20.10 25.33 -6.07
N LEU A 190 20.56 25.86 -7.20
CA LEU A 190 19.72 26.09 -8.36
C LEU A 190 19.05 24.79 -8.86
N LYS A 191 19.77 23.67 -8.85
CA LYS A 191 19.20 22.36 -9.22
C LYS A 191 18.08 21.93 -8.28
N ILE A 192 18.23 22.16 -6.98
CA ILE A 192 17.18 21.87 -5.99
C ILE A 192 15.95 22.72 -6.29
N LEU A 193 16.13 24.03 -6.47
CA LEU A 193 15.03 24.99 -6.71
C LEU A 193 14.26 24.71 -7.99
N LEU A 194 14.95 24.35 -9.08
CA LEU A 194 14.29 24.01 -10.35
C LEU A 194 13.46 22.72 -10.25
N LEU A 195 13.85 21.77 -9.39
CA LEU A 195 13.06 20.55 -9.15
C LEU A 195 11.81 20.80 -8.32
N LEU A 196 11.76 21.86 -7.51
CA LEU A 196 10.60 22.15 -6.67
C LEU A 196 9.33 22.44 -7.48
N ASN A 197 9.46 22.95 -8.71
CA ASN A 197 8.32 23.12 -9.62
C ASN A 197 7.62 21.78 -9.95
N ASP A 198 8.34 20.66 -9.85
CA ASP A 198 7.83 19.31 -10.09
C ASP A 198 7.67 18.48 -8.80
N ALA A 199 7.85 19.09 -7.63
CA ALA A 199 7.69 18.42 -6.34
C ALA A 199 6.29 17.81 -6.21
N TYR A 200 6.21 16.63 -5.58
CA TYR A 200 4.98 15.87 -5.35
C TYR A 200 4.23 15.36 -6.60
N ARG A 201 4.73 15.64 -7.81
CA ARG A 201 4.17 15.08 -9.06
C ARG A 201 4.65 13.65 -9.33
N ASP A 202 5.89 13.33 -8.96
CA ASP A 202 6.53 12.02 -9.12
C ASP A 202 7.44 11.71 -7.92
N ASP A 203 7.34 10.50 -7.37
CA ASP A 203 8.20 10.00 -6.29
C ASP A 203 9.69 10.07 -6.65
N LYS A 204 10.06 9.87 -7.92
CA LYS A 204 11.46 9.98 -8.37
C LYS A 204 11.99 11.40 -8.25
N VAL A 205 11.14 12.41 -8.46
CA VAL A 205 11.50 13.82 -8.28
C VAL A 205 11.72 14.10 -6.80
N ASN A 206 10.82 13.61 -5.94
CA ASN A 206 10.92 13.73 -4.48
C ASN A 206 12.22 13.09 -3.94
N GLU A 207 12.54 11.87 -4.35
CA GLU A 207 13.80 11.20 -3.97
C GLU A 207 15.03 12.00 -4.43
N ARG A 208 14.97 12.59 -5.62
CA ARG A 208 16.05 13.41 -6.17
C ARG A 208 16.23 14.71 -5.40
N ILE A 209 15.15 15.40 -5.03
CA ILE A 209 15.17 16.60 -4.18
C ILE A 209 15.80 16.27 -2.83
N ALA A 210 15.36 15.19 -2.18
CA ALA A 210 15.90 14.76 -0.88
C ALA A 210 17.41 14.48 -0.95
N ARG A 211 17.85 13.72 -1.97
CA ARG A 211 19.26 13.39 -2.18
C ARG A 211 20.12 14.63 -2.45
N LEU A 212 19.70 15.51 -3.36
CA LEU A 212 20.45 16.73 -3.68
C LEU A 212 20.53 17.67 -2.48
N SER A 213 19.43 17.82 -1.75
CA SER A 213 19.39 18.63 -0.53
C SER A 213 20.33 18.07 0.54
N GLN A 214 20.35 16.74 0.76
CA GLN A 214 21.29 16.12 1.70
C GLN A 214 22.75 16.35 1.28
N MET A 215 23.06 16.19 -0.01
CA MET A 215 24.42 16.44 -0.52
C MET A 215 24.84 17.90 -0.33
N PHE A 216 23.94 18.83 -0.61
CA PHE A 216 24.17 20.26 -0.44
C PHE A 216 24.44 20.61 1.03
N LEU A 217 23.58 20.17 1.95
CA LEU A 217 23.70 20.44 3.39
C LEU A 217 24.97 19.83 3.99
N ASN A 218 25.36 18.63 3.54
CA ASN A 218 26.59 17.98 4.02
C ASN A 218 27.86 18.68 3.52
N LYS A 219 27.85 19.18 2.28
CA LYS A 219 29.04 19.75 1.63
C LYS A 219 29.19 21.25 1.91
N TYR A 220 28.08 21.97 2.07
CA TYR A 220 28.03 23.43 2.24
C TYR A 220 27.14 23.83 3.44
N PRO A 221 27.45 23.37 4.66
CA PRO A 221 26.64 23.67 5.84
C PRO A 221 26.58 25.17 6.19
N ASP A 222 27.63 25.93 5.84
CA ASP A 222 27.73 27.37 6.12
C ASP A 222 27.12 28.26 5.01
N HIS A 223 26.46 27.67 4.00
CA HIS A 223 25.80 28.45 2.96
C HIS A 223 24.67 29.31 3.56
N PRO A 224 24.47 30.58 3.14
CA PRO A 224 23.41 31.44 3.66
C PRO A 224 22.02 30.81 3.65
N ASP A 225 21.76 29.99 2.63
CA ASP A 225 20.48 29.32 2.40
C ASP A 225 20.39 27.90 2.97
N ALA A 226 21.47 27.35 3.55
CA ALA A 226 21.49 25.97 4.07
C ALA A 226 20.39 25.72 5.09
N LYS A 227 20.23 26.63 6.07
CA LYS A 227 19.20 26.48 7.11
C LYS A 227 17.79 26.57 6.53
N TRP A 228 17.56 27.37 5.50
CA TRP A 228 16.26 27.46 4.85
C TRP A 228 15.97 26.19 4.03
N ILE A 229 16.94 25.70 3.25
CA ILE A 229 16.83 24.44 2.50
C ILE A 229 16.59 23.27 3.45
N GLU A 230 17.31 23.18 4.56
CA GLU A 230 17.12 22.12 5.56
C GLU A 230 15.68 22.10 6.09
N ASN A 231 15.13 23.25 6.49
CA ASN A 231 13.85 23.29 7.17
C ASN A 231 12.65 23.27 6.20
N SER A 232 12.77 23.98 5.08
CA SER A 232 11.65 24.24 4.17
C SER A 232 11.62 23.32 2.95
N VAL A 233 12.77 22.78 2.53
CA VAL A 233 12.86 21.91 1.35
C VAL A 233 13.10 20.46 1.78
N ALA A 234 14.20 20.21 2.47
CA ALA A 234 14.66 18.87 2.81
C ALA A 234 13.85 18.27 3.97
N GLY A 235 13.52 19.08 4.98
CA GLY A 235 12.78 18.72 6.18
C GLY A 235 11.49 17.94 5.89
N PRO A 236 10.59 18.40 5.00
CA PRO A 236 9.42 17.63 4.58
C PRO A 236 9.73 16.21 4.09
N TYR A 237 10.84 16.00 3.40
CA TYR A 237 11.28 14.68 2.93
C TYR A 237 12.06 13.88 3.98
N PHE A 238 12.69 14.55 4.94
CA PHE A 238 13.42 13.94 6.06
C PHE A 238 12.55 13.60 7.26
N ARG A 239 11.31 14.12 7.32
CA ARG A 239 10.30 13.62 8.25
C ARG A 239 10.03 12.17 7.87
N ASN A 240 10.48 11.23 8.70
CA ASN A 240 10.29 9.80 8.49
C ASN A 240 8.86 9.54 8.03
N ASP A 241 8.70 8.91 6.85
CA ASP A 241 7.43 8.40 6.36
C ASP A 241 6.76 7.63 7.51
N PHE A 242 5.48 7.91 7.77
CA PHE A 242 4.70 7.25 8.81
C PHE A 242 4.85 5.72 8.74
N GLY A 243 4.94 5.15 7.54
CA GLY A 243 5.19 3.72 7.36
C GLY A 243 6.55 3.26 7.92
N THR A 244 7.59 4.06 7.75
CA THR A 244 8.94 3.76 8.27
C THR A 244 8.99 3.88 9.80
N LEU A 245 8.33 4.89 10.38
CA LEU A 245 8.19 5.02 11.83
C LEU A 245 7.41 3.84 12.43
N TRP A 246 6.30 3.47 11.78
CA TRP A 246 5.44 2.38 12.18
C TRP A 246 6.17 1.03 12.18
N ASP A 247 6.93 0.73 11.13
CA ASP A 247 7.68 -0.53 11.04
C ASP A 247 8.85 -0.56 12.04
N LYS A 248 9.50 0.58 12.28
CA LYS A 248 10.56 0.71 13.30
C LYS A 248 9.99 0.46 14.70
N ASP A 249 8.87 1.10 15.05
CA ASP A 249 8.18 0.90 16.33
C ASP A 249 7.80 -0.57 16.54
N ARG A 250 7.28 -1.24 15.50
CA ARG A 250 6.92 -2.67 15.57
C ARG A 250 8.10 -3.59 15.79
N GLN A 251 9.27 -3.24 15.28
CA GLN A 251 10.50 -4.00 15.48
C GLN A 251 11.03 -3.81 16.91
N GLU A 252 11.04 -2.56 17.40
CA GLU A 252 11.52 -2.22 18.74
C GLU A 252 10.62 -2.81 19.84
N HIS A 253 9.29 -2.72 19.69
CA HIS A 253 8.32 -3.15 20.70
C HIS A 253 7.69 -4.52 20.41
N ARG A 254 8.28 -5.34 19.53
CA ARG A 254 7.72 -6.63 19.11
C ARG A 254 7.39 -7.55 20.28
N GLU A 255 8.36 -7.79 21.15
CA GLU A 255 8.21 -8.76 22.24
C GLU A 255 7.22 -8.27 23.30
N GLU A 256 7.15 -6.96 23.54
CA GLU A 256 6.14 -6.37 24.43
C GLU A 256 4.73 -6.56 23.86
N ASN A 257 4.53 -6.29 22.57
CA ASN A 257 3.24 -6.44 21.92
C ASN A 257 2.79 -7.91 21.88
N ILE A 258 3.72 -8.85 21.68
CA ILE A 258 3.42 -10.29 21.78
C ILE A 258 3.02 -10.65 23.21
N ALA A 259 3.76 -10.18 24.22
CA ALA A 259 3.51 -10.53 25.61
C ALA A 259 2.14 -10.05 26.13
N ARG A 260 1.64 -8.92 25.62
CA ARG A 260 0.29 -8.42 25.92
C ARG A 260 -0.83 -9.36 25.48
N ASN A 261 -0.57 -10.30 24.57
CA ASN A 261 -1.56 -11.27 24.09
C ASN A 261 -1.52 -12.62 24.79
N PHE A 262 -0.65 -12.81 25.78
CA PHE A 262 -0.70 -14.04 26.58
C PHE A 262 -2.00 -14.10 27.36
N TYR A 263 -2.67 -15.25 27.33
CA TYR A 263 -3.94 -15.49 28.02
C TYR A 263 -5.11 -14.58 27.61
N THR A 264 -5.06 -13.85 26.49
CA THR A 264 -6.15 -12.95 26.08
C THR A 264 -7.25 -13.69 25.30
N GLY A 265 -6.87 -14.61 24.42
CA GLY A 265 -7.81 -15.39 23.61
C GLY A 265 -7.26 -15.67 22.22
N GLY A 266 -8.09 -16.29 21.38
CA GLY A 266 -7.75 -16.57 19.99
C GLY A 266 -8.48 -17.79 19.41
N LEU A 267 -8.34 -17.96 18.10
CA LEU A 267 -8.78 -19.15 17.38
C LEU A 267 -7.56 -20.01 17.07
N GLY A 268 -7.58 -21.27 17.50
CA GLY A 268 -6.56 -22.26 17.17
C GLY A 268 -7.10 -23.35 16.25
N PHE A 269 -6.25 -23.80 15.34
CA PHE A 269 -6.50 -24.93 14.46
C PHE A 269 -5.28 -25.84 14.48
N ASN A 270 -5.48 -27.09 14.89
CA ASN A 270 -4.45 -28.09 15.08
C ASN A 270 -4.76 -29.30 14.20
N VAL A 271 -3.75 -29.81 13.51
CA VAL A 271 -3.80 -31.04 12.71
C VAL A 271 -2.75 -31.99 13.26
N PHE A 272 -3.17 -33.20 13.64
CA PHE A 272 -2.27 -34.23 14.14
C PHE A 272 -2.08 -35.32 13.09
N PHE A 273 -0.81 -35.62 12.83
CA PHE A 273 -0.37 -36.57 11.79
C PHE A 273 0.22 -37.84 12.37
N ILE A 274 0.68 -37.77 13.62
CA ILE A 274 1.26 -38.89 14.35
C ILE A 274 0.42 -39.10 15.59
N SER A 275 -0.05 -40.31 15.80
CA SER A 275 -0.80 -40.68 16.99
C SER A 275 -0.45 -42.09 17.44
N GLY A 276 -0.69 -42.36 18.71
CA GLY A 276 -0.60 -43.71 19.25
C GLY A 276 -1.15 -43.77 20.66
N GLY A 277 -1.08 -44.95 21.26
CA GLY A 277 -1.56 -45.17 22.61
C GLY A 277 -1.50 -46.63 23.01
N LEU A 278 -2.17 -46.92 24.11
CA LEU A 278 -2.39 -48.28 24.61
C LEU A 278 -3.88 -48.44 24.92
N ALA A 279 -4.37 -49.67 24.88
CA ALA A 279 -5.74 -49.99 25.27
C ALA A 279 -5.75 -50.97 26.44
N PHE A 280 -6.52 -50.65 27.49
CA PHE A 280 -6.73 -51.50 28.65
C PHE A 280 -8.21 -51.76 28.86
N GLY A 281 -8.60 -53.03 29.00
CA GLY A 281 -10.00 -53.44 29.17
C GLY A 281 -10.80 -53.56 27.87
N MET A 282 -10.15 -53.38 26.71
CA MET A 282 -10.76 -53.41 25.38
C MET A 282 -10.46 -54.74 24.65
N ASP A 283 -10.28 -55.83 25.40
CA ASP A 283 -10.05 -57.15 24.83
C ASP A 283 -11.34 -57.64 24.13
N GLU A 284 -11.21 -58.24 22.93
CA GLU A 284 -12.34 -58.74 22.14
C GLU A 284 -13.42 -57.68 21.81
N LEU A 285 -13.05 -56.40 21.80
CA LEU A 285 -13.97 -55.27 21.59
C LEU A 285 -14.81 -55.40 20.32
N TYR A 286 -14.27 -56.01 19.27
CA TYR A 286 -14.94 -56.21 18.00
C TYR A 286 -14.70 -57.62 17.46
N ARG A 287 -15.49 -58.03 16.46
CA ARG A 287 -15.34 -59.30 15.75
C ARG A 287 -14.08 -59.32 14.87
N SER A 288 -12.92 -59.50 15.50
CA SER A 288 -11.60 -59.53 14.84
C SER A 288 -11.45 -60.67 13.82
N ASP A 289 -12.31 -61.69 13.90
CA ASP A 289 -12.42 -62.77 12.93
C ASP A 289 -13.04 -62.32 11.60
N LEU A 290 -13.86 -61.26 11.60
CA LEU A 290 -14.57 -60.75 10.42
C LEU A 290 -14.02 -59.40 9.93
N PHE A 291 -13.49 -58.58 10.83
CA PHE A 291 -13.07 -57.21 10.54
C PHE A 291 -11.63 -56.91 10.95
N GLU A 292 -11.06 -55.86 10.38
CA GLU A 292 -9.83 -55.22 10.83
C GLU A 292 -10.01 -53.71 11.04
N PRO A 293 -9.29 -53.11 12.01
CA PRO A 293 -9.42 -51.70 12.30
C PRO A 293 -8.71 -50.84 11.25
N GLU A 294 -9.37 -49.78 10.78
CA GLU A 294 -8.77 -48.84 9.84
C GLU A 294 -8.48 -47.48 10.52
N PRO A 295 -7.23 -47.00 10.54
CA PRO A 295 -6.93 -45.69 11.11
C PRO A 295 -7.50 -44.56 10.23
N PRO A 296 -8.20 -43.55 10.81
CA PRO A 296 -8.74 -42.41 10.06
C PRO A 296 -7.69 -41.50 9.41
N GLY A 297 -6.39 -41.75 9.64
CA GLY A 297 -5.26 -41.11 8.98
C GLY A 297 -4.93 -39.68 9.44
N ILE A 298 -5.91 -38.85 9.77
CA ILE A 298 -5.73 -37.46 10.20
C ILE A 298 -6.68 -37.11 11.34
N TYR A 299 -6.15 -36.41 12.35
CA TYR A 299 -6.91 -35.92 13.50
C TYR A 299 -6.87 -34.40 13.55
N LEU A 300 -7.92 -33.79 14.10
CA LEU A 300 -8.14 -32.35 14.03
C LEU A 300 -8.61 -31.79 15.37
N GLU A 301 -8.20 -30.57 15.68
CA GLU A 301 -8.79 -29.78 16.75
C GLU A 301 -8.98 -28.34 16.27
N LEU A 302 -10.20 -27.84 16.41
CA LEU A 302 -10.52 -26.42 16.33
C LEU A 302 -10.81 -25.94 17.75
N TYR A 303 -10.14 -24.90 18.23
CA TYR A 303 -10.44 -24.36 19.55
C TYR A 303 -10.61 -22.85 19.53
N LEU A 304 -11.58 -22.37 20.31
CA LEU A 304 -11.79 -20.97 20.62
C LEU A 304 -11.35 -20.72 22.06
N GLN A 305 -10.40 -19.82 22.25
CA GLN A 305 -9.95 -19.38 23.56
C GLN A 305 -10.52 -17.98 23.86
N ILE A 306 -11.12 -17.84 25.04
CA ILE A 306 -11.54 -16.57 25.61
C ILE A 306 -10.85 -16.43 26.96
N LYS A 307 -9.95 -15.45 27.08
CA LYS A 307 -9.05 -15.32 28.21
C LYS A 307 -8.28 -16.63 28.45
N ARG A 308 -8.47 -17.27 29.61
CA ARG A 308 -7.85 -18.55 29.95
C ARG A 308 -8.72 -19.77 29.64
N PHE A 309 -9.98 -19.59 29.27
CA PHE A 309 -10.87 -20.70 28.96
C PHE A 309 -10.80 -21.01 27.48
N ALA A 310 -10.83 -22.29 27.13
CA ALA A 310 -10.89 -22.73 25.74
C ALA A 310 -12.01 -23.75 25.57
N ILE A 311 -12.72 -23.64 24.45
CA ILE A 311 -13.67 -24.64 24.00
C ILE A 311 -13.10 -25.23 22.73
N SER A 312 -13.02 -26.56 22.65
CA SER A 312 -12.47 -27.26 21.50
C SER A 312 -13.49 -28.22 20.90
N PHE A 313 -13.45 -28.32 19.57
CA PHE A 313 -14.12 -29.34 18.77
C PHE A 313 -13.02 -30.21 18.21
N GLU A 314 -13.06 -31.50 18.52
CA GLU A 314 -11.92 -32.38 18.32
C GLU A 314 -12.35 -33.68 17.63
N LEU A 315 -11.55 -34.11 16.66
CA LEU A 315 -11.48 -35.48 16.18
C LEU A 315 -10.18 -36.05 16.73
N LEU A 316 -10.26 -36.87 17.78
CA LEU A 316 -9.11 -37.36 18.54
C LEU A 316 -8.72 -38.79 18.20
N PRO A 317 -7.44 -39.14 18.27
CA PRO A 317 -7.05 -40.53 18.40
C PRO A 317 -7.45 -41.02 19.79
N SER A 318 -8.03 -42.21 19.84
CA SER A 318 -8.36 -42.85 21.11
C SER A 318 -7.17 -43.57 21.74
N GLY A 319 -6.05 -43.71 21.03
CA GLY A 319 -4.91 -44.53 21.44
C GLY A 319 -5.03 -46.01 21.06
N MET A 320 -6.19 -46.42 20.56
CA MET A 320 -6.43 -47.73 19.95
C MET A 320 -6.58 -47.57 18.43
N GLU A 321 -6.05 -48.54 17.67
CA GLU A 321 -6.17 -48.55 16.21
C GLU A 321 -7.63 -48.69 15.78
N GLY A 322 -8.02 -48.01 14.70
CA GLY A 322 -9.40 -48.02 14.21
C GLY A 322 -10.38 -47.13 14.97
N VAL A 323 -10.01 -46.55 16.11
CA VAL A 323 -10.95 -45.74 16.90
C VAL A 323 -10.56 -44.27 16.96
N ALA A 324 -11.50 -43.42 16.54
CA ALA A 324 -11.44 -41.97 16.69
C ALA A 324 -12.58 -41.45 17.57
N SER A 325 -12.39 -40.34 18.27
CA SER A 325 -13.45 -39.74 19.09
C SER A 325 -13.79 -38.34 18.61
N TYR A 326 -15.05 -38.13 18.27
CA TYR A 326 -15.61 -36.80 18.07
C TYR A 326 -15.95 -36.22 19.44
N SER A 327 -15.23 -35.19 19.86
CA SER A 327 -15.37 -34.67 21.23
C SER A 327 -15.46 -33.15 21.31
N LEU A 328 -16.18 -32.72 22.34
CA LEU A 328 -16.21 -31.35 22.81
C LEU A 328 -15.32 -31.24 24.04
N GLY A 329 -14.27 -30.44 23.95
CA GLY A 329 -13.32 -30.19 25.03
C GLY A 329 -13.56 -28.85 25.71
N LEU A 330 -13.44 -28.84 27.04
CA LEU A 330 -13.36 -27.64 27.87
C LEU A 330 -11.99 -27.58 28.51
N GLY A 331 -11.19 -26.61 28.06
CA GLY A 331 -9.80 -26.43 28.45
C GLY A 331 -9.55 -25.17 29.26
N PHE A 332 -8.43 -25.18 29.98
CA PHE A 332 -7.91 -24.05 30.72
C PHE A 332 -6.44 -23.82 30.35
N VAL A 333 -6.08 -22.61 29.95
CA VAL A 333 -4.71 -22.22 29.63
C VAL A 333 -3.95 -21.99 30.95
N ALA A 334 -3.31 -23.05 31.42
CA ALA A 334 -2.52 -23.04 32.64
C ALA A 334 -1.24 -22.20 32.47
N TYR A 335 -0.62 -22.28 31.29
CA TYR A 335 0.61 -21.56 30.98
C TYR A 335 0.59 -21.03 29.55
N ASP A 336 1.04 -19.78 29.36
CA ASP A 336 1.13 -19.14 28.05
C ASP A 336 2.31 -18.17 28.04
N SER A 337 3.21 -18.35 27.07
CA SER A 337 4.45 -17.59 26.94
C SER A 337 4.82 -17.39 25.47
N ARG A 338 5.98 -16.76 25.22
CA ARG A 338 6.49 -16.52 23.87
C ARG A 338 6.66 -17.80 23.04
N PHE A 339 7.04 -18.90 23.68
CA PHE A 339 7.41 -20.15 23.00
C PHE A 339 6.55 -21.34 23.38
N LEU A 340 5.90 -21.31 24.54
CA LEU A 340 5.19 -22.47 25.06
C LEU A 340 3.81 -22.08 25.58
N LYS A 341 2.82 -22.89 25.25
CA LYS A 341 1.47 -22.81 25.79
C LYS A 341 1.02 -24.20 26.23
N VAL A 342 0.43 -24.29 27.42
CA VAL A 342 -0.06 -25.53 28.02
C VAL A 342 -1.52 -25.36 28.39
N ARG A 343 -2.36 -26.27 27.88
CA ARG A 343 -3.80 -26.25 28.05
C ARG A 343 -4.32 -27.65 28.44
N PRO A 344 -4.39 -27.96 29.75
CA PRO A 344 -5.20 -29.06 30.24
C PRO A 344 -6.67 -28.88 29.85
N TYR A 345 -7.37 -29.98 29.60
CA TYR A 345 -8.78 -29.99 29.28
C TYR A 345 -9.45 -31.29 29.67
N ILE A 346 -10.78 -31.22 29.79
CA ILE A 346 -11.67 -32.38 29.87
C ILE A 346 -12.51 -32.42 28.60
N GLY A 347 -12.78 -33.61 28.09
CA GLY A 347 -13.55 -33.83 26.87
C GLY A 347 -14.71 -34.79 27.10
N LEU A 348 -15.82 -34.51 26.44
CA LEU A 348 -16.94 -35.43 26.28
C LEU A 348 -17.05 -35.75 24.80
N GLY A 349 -17.12 -37.03 24.45
CA GLY A 349 -17.11 -37.42 23.05
C GLY A 349 -17.90 -38.67 22.76
N MET A 350 -18.07 -38.89 21.46
CA MET A 350 -18.66 -40.09 20.87
C MET A 350 -17.52 -40.82 20.15
N PRO A 351 -16.90 -41.83 20.78
CA PRO A 351 -15.92 -42.67 20.10
C PRO A 351 -16.58 -43.49 18.97
N ALA A 352 -15.90 -43.58 17.84
CA ALA A 352 -16.34 -44.31 16.68
C ALA A 352 -15.24 -45.26 16.25
N MET A 353 -15.60 -46.52 15.99
CA MET A 353 -14.70 -47.53 15.46
C MET A 353 -14.95 -47.69 13.96
N ILE A 354 -13.88 -47.54 13.18
CA ILE A 354 -13.85 -47.76 11.74
C ILE A 354 -13.29 -49.16 11.52
N LEU A 355 -14.12 -50.00 10.89
CA LEU A 355 -13.81 -51.39 10.62
C LEU A 355 -13.89 -51.66 9.12
N GLU A 356 -12.87 -52.32 8.58
CA GLU A 356 -12.83 -52.85 7.23
C GLU A 356 -13.15 -54.35 7.26
N ALA A 357 -14.06 -54.79 6.38
CA ALA A 357 -14.44 -56.19 6.27
C ALA A 357 -13.35 -57.03 5.57
N LYS A 358 -12.92 -58.13 6.19
CA LYS A 358 -11.88 -59.03 5.64
C LYS A 358 -12.36 -59.96 4.53
N GLN A 359 -13.66 -60.15 4.40
CA GLN A 359 -14.29 -61.05 3.44
C GLN A 359 -15.76 -60.69 3.27
N ASP A 360 -16.37 -61.13 2.17
CA ASP A 360 -17.81 -61.03 1.97
C ASP A 360 -18.60 -61.80 3.04
N GLY A 361 -19.68 -61.22 3.54
CA GLY A 361 -20.48 -61.86 4.59
C GLY A 361 -21.86 -61.27 4.82
N TYR A 362 -22.60 -61.90 5.72
CA TYR A 362 -23.90 -61.42 6.18
C TYR A 362 -23.87 -61.20 7.68
N LEU A 363 -24.31 -60.03 8.12
CA LEU A 363 -24.54 -59.68 9.51
C LEU A 363 -26.02 -59.85 9.84
N ALA A 364 -26.33 -60.57 10.92
CA ALA A 364 -27.70 -60.62 11.44
C ALA A 364 -27.96 -59.39 12.31
N ARG A 365 -28.93 -58.57 11.93
CA ARG A 365 -29.38 -57.42 12.71
C ARG A 365 -30.34 -57.86 13.84
N PRO A 366 -30.46 -57.08 14.92
CA PRO A 366 -31.34 -57.40 16.06
C PRO A 366 -32.83 -57.59 15.71
N ASP A 367 -33.29 -57.02 14.59
CA ASP A 367 -34.64 -57.14 14.04
C ASP A 367 -34.87 -58.40 13.18
N GLY A 368 -33.82 -59.20 12.96
CA GLY A 368 -33.85 -60.42 12.15
C GLY A 368 -33.55 -60.20 10.66
N GLU A 369 -33.33 -58.96 10.22
CA GLU A 369 -32.85 -58.68 8.87
C GLU A 369 -31.36 -59.06 8.73
N ARG A 370 -30.93 -59.33 7.50
CA ARG A 370 -29.51 -59.62 7.20
C ARG A 370 -28.94 -58.51 6.35
N GLU A 371 -27.87 -57.92 6.84
CA GLU A 371 -27.08 -56.93 6.11
C GLU A 371 -25.90 -57.63 5.43
N TYR A 372 -25.75 -57.41 4.13
CA TYR A 372 -24.61 -57.95 3.38
C TYR A 372 -23.48 -56.92 3.38
N PHE A 373 -22.28 -57.36 3.71
CA PHE A 373 -21.05 -56.56 3.63
C PHE A 373 -20.06 -57.21 2.66
N ASN A 374 -19.33 -56.35 1.93
CA ASN A 374 -18.33 -56.78 0.95
C ASN A 374 -16.93 -56.72 1.57
N GLU A 375 -16.03 -57.58 1.12
CA GLU A 375 -14.59 -57.43 1.37
C GLU A 375 -14.12 -56.02 0.98
N GLY A 376 -13.37 -55.37 1.88
CA GLY A 376 -12.86 -54.01 1.70
C GLY A 376 -13.91 -52.90 1.85
N SER A 377 -15.12 -53.20 2.34
CA SER A 377 -16.08 -52.17 2.75
C SER A 377 -15.80 -51.69 4.17
N ASN A 378 -15.89 -50.37 4.37
CA ASN A 378 -15.60 -49.71 5.65
C ASN A 378 -16.89 -49.20 6.26
N ASP A 379 -17.17 -49.64 7.49
CA ASP A 379 -18.30 -49.19 8.29
C ASP A 379 -17.81 -48.49 9.57
N MET A 380 -18.56 -47.49 10.00
CA MET A 380 -18.29 -46.71 11.21
C MET A 380 -19.35 -47.01 12.26
N TYR A 381 -18.92 -47.58 13.40
CA TYR A 381 -19.76 -47.93 14.54
C TYR A 381 -19.57 -46.88 15.65
N ALA A 382 -20.62 -46.13 15.99
CA ALA A 382 -20.52 -44.89 16.78
C ALA A 382 -21.50 -44.78 17.96
N GLU A 383 -22.23 -45.85 18.32
CA GLU A 383 -23.10 -45.86 19.50
C GLU A 383 -22.26 -46.04 20.77
N SER A 384 -21.89 -44.92 21.40
CA SER A 384 -20.89 -44.92 22.46
C SER A 384 -20.86 -43.61 23.25
N PHE A 385 -20.20 -43.66 24.41
CA PHE A 385 -19.86 -42.48 25.20
C PHE A 385 -18.38 -42.53 25.61
N GLY A 386 -17.72 -41.37 25.54
CA GLY A 386 -16.32 -41.22 25.90
C GLY A 386 -16.07 -40.02 26.81
N PHE A 387 -15.19 -40.20 27.79
CA PHE A 387 -14.69 -39.14 28.66
C PHE A 387 -13.18 -39.03 28.53
N THR A 388 -12.69 -37.83 28.22
CA THR A 388 -11.27 -37.56 28.00
C THR A 388 -10.73 -36.64 29.09
N LEU A 389 -9.57 -36.98 29.63
CA LEU A 389 -8.75 -36.07 30.43
C LEU A 389 -7.38 -35.95 29.76
N ALA A 390 -7.03 -34.75 29.30
CA ALA A 390 -5.85 -34.57 28.47
C ALA A 390 -5.23 -33.17 28.62
N ALA A 391 -4.05 -33.00 28.06
CA ALA A 391 -3.38 -31.72 27.96
C ALA A 391 -2.82 -31.50 26.56
N ASN A 392 -2.95 -30.25 26.10
CA ASN A 392 -2.28 -29.75 24.91
C ASN A 392 -1.03 -28.98 25.31
N VAL A 393 0.03 -29.20 24.55
CA VAL A 393 1.31 -28.50 24.66
C VAL A 393 1.68 -27.97 23.29
N ASP A 394 1.58 -26.66 23.12
CA ASP A 394 1.85 -25.97 21.86
C ASP A 394 3.19 -25.23 21.97
N PHE A 395 4.17 -25.66 21.17
CA PHE A 395 5.45 -24.98 21.02
C PHE A 395 5.40 -24.02 19.83
N LYS A 396 5.43 -22.71 20.11
CA LYS A 396 5.35 -21.62 19.12
C LYS A 396 6.74 -21.35 18.55
N PHE A 397 6.97 -21.72 17.30
CA PHE A 397 8.25 -21.48 16.62
C PHE A 397 8.21 -20.25 15.69
N LEU A 398 7.03 -19.83 15.25
CA LEU A 398 6.85 -18.60 14.47
C LEU A 398 5.71 -17.78 15.07
N THR A 399 5.96 -16.48 15.26
CA THR A 399 4.93 -15.50 15.65
C THR A 399 5.16 -14.22 14.89
N THR A 400 4.16 -13.79 14.13
CA THR A 400 4.21 -12.56 13.33
C THR A 400 2.95 -11.74 13.54
N TYR A 401 3.02 -10.45 13.28
CA TYR A 401 1.84 -9.61 13.30
C TYR A 401 0.86 -10.02 12.20
N LEU A 402 -0.44 -9.98 12.51
CA LEU A 402 -1.50 -10.21 11.57
C LEU A 402 -1.99 -8.88 11.00
N PHE A 403 -1.92 -8.73 9.67
CA PHE A 403 -2.27 -7.49 8.97
C PHE A 403 -1.47 -6.27 9.49
N SER A 404 -2.09 -5.09 9.44
CA SER A 404 -1.53 -3.82 9.94
C SER A 404 -1.79 -3.58 11.44
N SER A 405 -2.22 -4.60 12.20
CA SER A 405 -2.51 -4.43 13.63
C SER A 405 -1.27 -4.69 14.49
N ASN A 406 -1.10 -3.91 15.56
CA ASN A 406 -0.09 -4.14 16.59
C ASN A 406 -0.60 -5.02 17.74
N SER A 407 -1.90 -5.35 17.74
CA SER A 407 -2.52 -6.18 18.77
C SER A 407 -2.88 -7.58 18.28
N LYS A 408 -2.99 -7.79 16.96
CA LYS A 408 -3.33 -9.09 16.37
C LYS A 408 -2.10 -9.79 15.83
N PHE A 409 -2.01 -11.09 16.06
CA PHE A 409 -0.86 -11.88 15.67
C PHE A 409 -1.28 -13.25 15.13
N PHE A 410 -0.36 -13.87 14.41
CA PHE A 410 -0.45 -15.22 13.89
C PHE A 410 0.74 -16.01 14.41
N SER A 411 0.50 -17.24 14.88
CA SER A 411 1.58 -18.17 15.21
C SER A 411 1.41 -19.53 14.58
N MET A 412 2.55 -20.14 14.26
CA MET A 412 2.65 -21.56 13.94
C MET A 412 3.22 -22.29 15.14
N THR A 413 2.62 -23.44 15.45
CA THR A 413 2.98 -24.25 16.60
C THR A 413 3.28 -25.69 16.18
N LEU A 414 4.26 -26.30 16.84
CA LEU A 414 4.32 -27.75 16.96
C LEU A 414 3.40 -28.11 18.13
N THR A 415 2.33 -28.86 17.87
CA THR A 415 1.33 -29.20 18.89
C THR A 415 1.48 -30.66 19.28
N GLY A 416 1.48 -30.88 20.60
CA GLY A 416 1.41 -32.20 21.19
C GLY A 416 0.22 -32.30 22.11
N LYS A 417 -0.54 -33.38 21.98
CA LYS A 417 -1.68 -33.72 22.83
C LYS A 417 -1.41 -35.06 23.48
N PHE A 418 -1.64 -35.16 24.77
CA PHE A 418 -1.52 -36.41 25.51
C PHE A 418 -2.59 -36.49 26.58
N GLY A 419 -3.08 -37.69 26.85
CA GLY A 419 -4.14 -37.86 27.82
C GLY A 419 -4.58 -39.29 27.98
N ILE A 420 -5.70 -39.43 28.66
CA ILE A 420 -6.36 -40.70 28.93
C ILE A 420 -7.83 -40.53 28.56
N THR A 421 -8.37 -41.49 27.84
CA THR A 421 -9.77 -41.53 27.45
C THR A 421 -10.41 -42.79 28.03
N TYR A 422 -11.54 -42.65 28.71
CA TYR A 422 -12.44 -43.76 28.97
C TYR A 422 -13.44 -43.84 27.82
N MET A 423 -13.70 -45.03 27.30
CA MET A 423 -14.65 -45.27 26.21
C MET A 423 -15.51 -46.48 26.53
N GLU A 424 -16.75 -46.43 26.08
CA GLU A 424 -17.73 -47.51 26.16
C GLU A 424 -18.44 -47.62 24.82
N PHE A 425 -18.45 -48.82 24.25
CA PHE A 425 -19.16 -49.17 23.02
C PHE A 425 -20.26 -50.17 23.35
N ASP A 426 -21.45 -49.93 22.81
CA ASP A 426 -22.60 -50.81 22.94
C ASP A 426 -23.28 -51.00 21.58
N ASP A 427 -22.62 -51.77 20.71
CA ASP A 427 -23.09 -52.10 19.37
C ASP A 427 -23.02 -53.63 19.13
N THR A 428 -23.73 -54.12 18.12
CA THR A 428 -23.81 -55.55 17.76
C THR A 428 -22.45 -56.12 17.35
N LEU A 429 -21.59 -55.29 16.76
CA LEU A 429 -20.27 -55.67 16.26
C LEU A 429 -19.10 -55.14 17.08
N VAL A 430 -19.38 -54.15 17.95
CA VAL A 430 -18.39 -53.49 18.80
C VAL A 430 -18.99 -53.34 20.19
N ASN A 431 -18.52 -54.13 21.16
CA ASN A 431 -19.03 -54.09 22.52
C ASN A 431 -17.89 -54.21 23.54
N GLY A 432 -17.82 -53.26 24.46
CA GLY A 432 -16.84 -53.28 25.54
C GLY A 432 -16.56 -51.88 26.08
N SER A 433 -15.83 -51.82 27.19
CA SER A 433 -15.44 -50.56 27.81
C SER A 433 -14.03 -50.62 28.38
N GLY A 434 -13.34 -49.50 28.37
CA GLY A 434 -11.94 -49.48 28.76
C GLY A 434 -11.34 -48.10 28.83
N VAL A 435 -10.07 -48.08 29.24
CA VAL A 435 -9.30 -46.86 29.42
C VAL A 435 -8.07 -46.90 28.52
N THR A 436 -7.87 -45.83 27.76
CA THR A 436 -6.85 -45.75 26.74
C THR A 436 -6.00 -44.49 26.92
N PRO A 437 -4.74 -44.60 27.37
CA PRO A 437 -3.80 -43.49 27.23
C PRO A 437 -3.46 -43.27 25.76
N PHE A 438 -3.42 -42.01 25.34
CA PHE A 438 -3.13 -41.64 23.95
C PHE A 438 -2.16 -40.47 23.87
N PHE A 439 -1.51 -40.36 22.72
CA PHE A 439 -0.78 -39.17 22.31
C PHE A 439 -1.06 -38.83 20.84
N ALA A 440 -0.94 -37.54 20.51
CA ALA A 440 -1.02 -37.03 19.16
C ALA A 440 -0.01 -35.90 18.97
N LEU A 441 0.69 -35.86 17.84
CA LEU A 441 1.65 -34.83 17.49
C LEU A 441 1.33 -34.28 16.10
N GLY A 442 1.50 -32.97 15.94
CA GLY A 442 1.32 -32.33 14.66
C GLY A 442 1.59 -30.84 14.65
N LEU A 443 0.90 -30.13 13.77
CA LEU A 443 1.10 -28.70 13.53
C LEU A 443 -0.17 -27.92 13.84
N GLY A 444 0.02 -26.72 14.36
CA GLY A 444 -1.05 -25.81 14.71
C GLY A 444 -0.85 -24.42 14.15
N ILE A 445 -1.97 -23.74 13.95
CA ILE A 445 -2.06 -22.32 13.67
C ILE A 445 -2.86 -21.68 14.80
N LEU A 446 -2.34 -20.60 15.35
CA LEU A 446 -3.00 -19.81 16.38
C LEU A 446 -3.14 -18.35 15.94
N LEU A 447 -4.38 -17.90 15.85
CA LEU A 447 -4.77 -16.53 15.58
C LEU A 447 -5.21 -15.91 16.90
N TRP A 448 -4.54 -14.86 17.35
CA TRP A 448 -4.86 -14.15 18.59
C TRP A 448 -5.03 -12.65 18.34
#